data_AF-A0A941XCI2-F1
#
_entry.id   AF-A0A941XCI2-F1
#
_cell.length_a   1.000
_cell.length_b   1.000
_cell.length_c   1.000
_cell.angle_alpha   90.00
_cell.angle_beta   90.00
_cell.angle_gamma   90.00
#
_symmetry.space_group_name_H-M   'P 1'
#
loop_
_entity.id
_entity.type
_entity.pdbx_description
1 polymer ?
#
loop_
_entity_poly.entity_id
_entity_poly.type
_entity_poly.pdbx_seq_one_letter_code
_entity_poly.pdbx_strand_id
1 'polypeptide(L)' 'MEKLLELLQGIRPDVDFENEIALVDDGILDSMDIVSIISELDDKFDVQVRINELDPDNFNSMESIWELVQKLKN' A
#
# COMPACT_ATOMS: atom_id res chain seq x y z
N MET A 1 4.40 -10.04 4.62
CA MET A 1 3.16 -10.03 3.81
C MET A 1 1.92 -10.13 4.67
N GLU A 2 1.73 -11.13 5.55
CA GLU A 2 0.51 -11.23 6.39
C GLU A 2 0.17 -9.94 7.15
N LYS A 3 1.14 -9.32 7.83
CA LYS A 3 0.93 -8.02 8.52
C LYS A 3 0.54 -6.88 7.59
N LEU A 4 1.02 -6.89 6.35
CA LEU A 4 0.65 -5.88 5.36
C LEU A 4 -0.79 -6.12 4.89
N LEU A 5 -1.18 -7.38 4.64
CA LEU A 5 -2.54 -7.73 4.29
C LEU A 5 -3.53 -7.31 5.39
N GLU A 6 -3.23 -7.61 6.66
CA GLU A 6 -4.07 -7.18 7.79
C GLU A 6 -4.24 -5.65 7.86
N LEU A 7 -3.16 -4.91 7.60
CA LEU A 7 -3.19 -3.44 7.54
C LEU A 7 -4.08 -2.96 6.40
N LEU A 8 -3.85 -3.46 5.18
CA LEU A 8 -4.60 -3.06 3.99
C LEU A 8 -6.10 -3.39 4.14
N GLN A 9 -6.42 -4.59 4.64
CA GLN A 9 -7.80 -4.99 4.96
C GLN A 9 -8.41 -4.18 6.11
N GLY A 10 -7.61 -3.64 7.01
CA GLY A 10 -8.06 -2.70 8.03
C GLY A 10 -8.55 -1.37 7.46
N ILE A 11 -7.98 -0.93 6.33
CA ILE A 11 -8.35 0.31 5.63
C ILE A 11 -9.49 0.04 4.65
N ARG A 12 -9.37 -0.99 3.82
CA ARG A 12 -10.37 -1.41 2.82
C ARG A 12 -10.71 -2.89 2.96
N PRO A 13 -11.60 -3.26 3.88
CA PRO A 13 -12.01 -4.66 4.09
C PRO A 13 -12.83 -5.23 2.91
N ASP A 14 -13.28 -4.37 1.99
CA ASP A 14 -14.03 -4.69 0.79
C ASP A 14 -13.17 -5.11 -0.40
N VAL A 15 -11.85 -4.96 -0.31
CA VAL A 15 -10.90 -5.20 -1.41
C VAL A 15 -10.14 -6.51 -1.21
N ASP A 16 -10.05 -7.31 -2.28
CA ASP A 16 -9.28 -8.56 -2.30
C ASP A 16 -7.82 -8.30 -2.71
N PHE A 17 -7.03 -7.78 -1.79
CA PHE A 17 -5.61 -7.47 -2.01
C PHE A 17 -4.73 -8.66 -2.38
N GLU A 18 -5.20 -9.90 -2.19
CA GLU A 18 -4.43 -11.10 -2.54
C GLU A 18 -4.54 -11.45 -4.04
N ASN A 19 -5.62 -11.04 -4.70
CA ASN A 19 -5.88 -11.34 -6.11
C ASN A 19 -5.87 -10.10 -7.01
N GLU A 20 -6.08 -8.91 -6.46
CA GLU A 20 -6.09 -7.65 -7.21
C GLU A 20 -4.68 -7.11 -7.43
N ILE A 21 -4.34 -6.85 -8.70
CA ILE A 21 -3.02 -6.39 -9.15
C ILE A 21 -3.04 -5.02 -9.85
N ALA A 22 -4.23 -4.43 -9.99
CA ALA A 22 -4.48 -3.15 -10.67
C ALA A 22 -5.25 -2.19 -9.76
N LEU A 23 -4.90 -2.14 -8.48
CA LEU A 23 -5.64 -1.46 -7.43
C LEU A 23 -5.85 0.05 -7.70
N VAL A 24 -4.84 0.74 -8.23
CA VAL A 24 -4.95 2.17 -8.54
C VAL A 24 -5.52 2.36 -9.95
N ASP A 25 -5.06 1.55 -10.91
CA ASP A 25 -5.47 1.62 -12.31
C ASP A 25 -6.98 1.38 -12.51
N ASP A 26 -7.56 0.42 -11.78
CA ASP A 26 -9.01 0.15 -11.78
C ASP A 26 -9.78 1.11 -10.86
N GLY A 27 -9.08 2.04 -10.19
CA GLY A 27 -9.68 3.04 -9.30
C GLY A 27 -10.24 2.45 -8.01
N ILE A 28 -9.74 1.28 -7.60
CA ILE A 28 -10.13 0.62 -6.34
C ILE A 28 -9.56 1.42 -5.16
N LEU A 29 -8.28 1.79 -5.24
CA LEU A 29 -7.62 2.70 -4.31
C LEU A 29 -7.64 4.13 -4.87
N ASP A 30 -8.20 5.04 -4.08
CA ASP A 30 -8.15 6.47 -4.36
C ASP A 30 -7.03 7.17 -3.59
N SER A 31 -6.86 8.47 -3.81
CA SER A 31 -5.81 9.25 -3.14
C SER A 31 -5.91 9.25 -1.61
N MET A 32 -7.10 9.12 -1.03
CA MET A 32 -7.30 9.10 0.42
C MET A 32 -6.92 7.73 0.99
N ASP A 33 -7.21 6.65 0.26
CA ASP A 33 -6.74 5.31 0.61
C ASP A 33 -5.21 5.26 0.61
N ILE A 34 -4.57 5.77 -0.44
CA ILE A 34 -3.10 5.81 -0.54
C ILE A 34 -2.48 6.58 0.62
N VAL A 35 -3.02 7.75 0.97
CA VAL A 35 -2.55 8.53 2.13
C VAL A 35 -2.71 7.75 3.43
N SER A 36 -3.83 7.04 3.61
CA SER A 36 -4.07 6.21 4.80
C SER A 36 -3.11 5.03 4.89
N ILE A 37 -2.87 4.35 3.75
CA ILE A 37 -1.88 3.27 3.65
C ILE A 37 -0.51 3.78 4.05
N ILE A 38 -0.08 4.92 3.51
CA ILE A 38 1.22 5.52 3.84
C ILE A 38 1.35 5.79 5.34
N SER A 39 0.30 6.35 5.97
CA SER A 39 0.30 6.62 7.40
C SER A 39 0.47 5.33 8.22
N GLU A 40 -0.29 4.28 7.90
CA GLU A 40 -0.18 3.00 8.60
C GLU A 40 1.16 2.30 8.31
N LEU A 41 1.74 2.48 7.12
CA LEU A 41 3.07 1.97 6.80
C LEU A 41 4.12 2.61 7.70
N ASP A 42 4.07 3.93 7.90
CA ASP A 42 4.96 4.64 8.83
C ASP A 42 4.81 4.08 10.26
N ASP A 43 3.57 3.97 10.75
CA ASP A 43 3.30 3.51 12.12
C ASP A 43 3.66 2.03 12.38
N LYS A 44 3.41 1.13 11.42
CA LYS A 44 3.62 -0.32 11.61
C LYS A 44 4.99 -0.80 11.18
N PHE A 45 5.57 -0.15 10.18
CA PHE A 45 6.82 -0.57 9.56
C PHE A 45 7.97 0.40 9.76
N ASP A 46 7.75 1.58 10.36
CA ASP A 46 8.78 2.61 10.59
C ASP A 46 9.44 3.03 9.27
N VAL A 47 8.60 3.29 8.25
CA VAL A 47 9.04 3.68 6.90
C VAL A 47 8.44 5.02 6.49
N GLN A 48 9.30 5.90 5.99
CA GLN A 48 8.87 7.22 5.55
C GLN A 48 8.70 7.25 4.02
N VAL A 49 7.45 7.19 3.56
CA VAL A 49 7.12 7.33 2.13
C VAL A 49 7.21 8.81 1.73
N ARG A 50 8.00 9.10 0.69
CA ARG A 50 8.19 10.46 0.17
C ARG A 50 7.32 10.69 -1.07
N ILE A 51 7.15 11.96 -1.44
CA ILE A 51 6.35 12.37 -2.61
C ILE A 51 6.80 11.67 -3.91
N ASN A 52 8.11 11.44 -4.07
CA ASN A 52 8.66 10.77 -5.25
C ASN A 52 8.35 9.26 -5.31
N GLU A 53 7.84 8.67 -4.22
CA GLU A 53 7.41 7.28 -4.15
C GLU A 53 5.88 7.15 -4.34
N LEU A 54 5.15 8.26 -4.51
CA LEU A 54 3.70 8.29 -4.79
C LEU A 54 3.37 7.92 -6.25
N ASP A 55 4.11 6.96 -6.79
CA ASP A 55 3.86 6.41 -8.11
C ASP A 55 2.76 5.35 -8.01
N PRO A 56 1.70 5.39 -8.85
CA PRO A 56 0.66 4.36 -8.90
C PRO A 56 1.21 2.93 -8.95
N ASP A 57 2.34 2.72 -9.65
CA ASP A 57 2.96 1.40 -9.78
C ASP A 57 3.40 0.83 -8.41
N ASN A 58 3.76 1.69 -7.45
CA ASN A 58 4.12 1.27 -6.09
C ASN A 58 2.92 0.83 -5.25
N PHE A 59 1.69 1.12 -5.68
CA PHE A 59 0.46 0.83 -4.94
C PHE A 59 -0.55 -0.02 -5.71
N ASN A 60 -0.23 -0.42 -6.95
CA ASN A 60 -1.13 -1.19 -7.81
C ASN A 60 -1.35 -2.63 -7.33
N SER A 61 -0.48 -3.19 -6.49
CA SER A 61 -0.70 -4.49 -5.86
C SER A 61 -0.11 -4.57 -4.47
N MET A 62 -0.53 -5.57 -3.68
CA MET A 62 0.06 -5.83 -2.36
C MET A 62 1.57 -6.07 -2.44
N GLU A 63 2.03 -6.76 -3.49
CA GLU A 63 3.44 -7.02 -3.76
C GLU A 63 4.21 -5.71 -4.01
N SER A 64 3.69 -4.82 -4.85
CA SER A 64 4.32 -3.50 -5.09
C SER A 64 4.47 -2.70 -3.80
N ILE A 65 3.44 -2.69 -2.96
CA ILE A 65 3.47 -1.99 -1.66
C ILE A 65 4.52 -2.64 -0.76
N TRP A 66 4.60 -3.97 -0.74
CA TRP A 66 5.61 -4.68 0.04
C TRP A 66 7.03 -4.38 -0.44
N GLU A 67 7.27 -4.35 -1.75
CA GLU A 67 8.55 -3.98 -2.34
C GLU A 67 8.96 -2.55 -1.97
N LEU A 68 8.01 -1.60 -2.01
CA LEU A 68 8.24 -0.23 -1.54
C LEU A 68 8.67 -0.22 -0.07
N VAL A 69 7.97 -0.96 0.81
CA VAL A 69 8.34 -1.06 2.23
C VAL A 69 9.74 -1.64 2.41
N GLN A 70 10.11 -2.68 1.67
CA GLN A 70 11.45 -3.26 1.74
C GLN A 70 12.53 -2.28 1.24
N LYS A 71 12.23 -1.53 0.17
CA LYS A 71 13.12 -0.50 -0.39
C LYS A 71 13.38 0.63 0.61
N LEU A 72 12.36 1.05 1.36
CA LEU A 72 12.46 2.16 2.31
C LEU A 72 13.11 1.78 3.66
N LYS A 73 13.10 0.49 4.03
CA LYS A 73 13.76 -0.02 5.24
C LYS A 73 15.29 -0.14 5.13
N ASN A 74 15.83 -0.14 3.91
CA ASN A 74 17.27 -0.29 3.63
C ASN A 74 17.94 1.07 3.47
#